data_AF-A0A2P5LT48-F1
#
_entry.id   AF-A0A2P5LT48-F1
#
_cell.length_a   1.000
_cell.length_b   1.000
_cell.length_c   1.000
_cell.angle_alpha   90.00
_cell.angle_beta   90.00
_cell.angle_gamma   90.00
#
_symmetry.space_group_name_H-M   'P 1'
#
loop_
_entity.id
_entity.type
_entity.pdbx_description
1 polymer ?
#
loop_
_entity_poly.entity_id
_entity_poly.type
_entity_poly.pdbx_seq_one_letter_code
_entity_poly.pdbx_strand_id
1 'polypeptide(L)'
;MAASAASAADLGAKKPTPAAPAISGACKETKALPTEAHGFATGSDVFDLNTWGTSLDNIYVGGGRGGRAYAYTGLLQVSGSFFPCLEVGPYGIYTLAGFKPYGGVERQGTILGGGIELKYKLFGRATDGFGVTLAVSPNAGRYTGSSIYGGRDATFGNSYRLLVDRELVKDKLWGVLNLELYQAAYANTLPGFRNTSQFNVRTALTAAINDSLYLGGEASFQFAQAGLWLNGPFRATAAYIGPTFQWNVTEKAVISGT
;
A
#
# COMPACT_ATOMS: atom_id res chain seq x y z
N MET A 1 5.17 -9.71 15.21
CA MET A 1 4.15 -8.64 15.23
C MET A 1 4.25 -7.91 13.92
N ALA A 2 3.30 -8.16 13.01
CA ALA A 2 3.22 -7.41 11.77
C ALA A 2 2.75 -6.00 12.15
N ALA A 3 3.63 -5.01 12.02
CA ALA A 3 3.15 -3.67 11.79
C ALA A 3 2.39 -3.75 10.46
N SER A 4 1.07 -3.56 10.50
CA SER A 4 0.32 -3.29 9.29
C SER A 4 0.81 -1.94 8.79
N ALA A 5 1.89 -1.95 8.00
CA ALA A 5 2.14 -0.89 7.06
C ALA A 5 0.98 -0.99 6.08
N ALA A 6 -0.11 -0.30 6.41
CA ALA A 6 -1.26 -0.16 5.56
C ALA A 6 -0.77 0.54 4.29
N SER A 7 -0.48 -0.24 3.24
CA SER A 7 -0.46 0.29 1.89
C SER A 7 -1.88 0.73 1.59
N ALA A 8 -2.05 2.03 1.33
CA ALA A 8 -3.29 2.55 0.79
C ALA A 8 -3.57 1.86 -0.56
N ALA A 9 -4.84 1.58 -0.80
CA ALA A 9 -5.33 0.84 -1.94
C ALA A 9 -5.30 1.73 -3.20
N ASP A 10 -4.38 1.46 -4.12
CA ASP A 10 -4.25 2.26 -5.34
C ASP A 10 -5.27 1.82 -6.38
N LEU A 11 -6.05 2.77 -6.88
CA LEU A 11 -7.20 2.51 -7.72
C LEU A 11 -6.85 2.55 -9.19
N GLY A 12 -7.06 1.42 -9.87
CA GLY A 12 -7.02 1.34 -11.33
C GLY A 12 -8.25 1.93 -11.99
N ALA A 13 -8.34 3.26 -12.10
CA ALA A 13 -9.36 3.88 -12.93
C ALA A 13 -8.96 3.80 -14.42
N LYS A 14 -9.72 3.04 -15.21
CA LYS A 14 -9.63 3.10 -16.68
C LYS A 14 -10.20 4.44 -17.17
N LYS A 15 -9.34 5.20 -17.87
CA LYS A 15 -9.59 6.48 -18.53
C LYS A 15 -10.94 6.53 -19.27
N PRO A 16 -11.91 7.37 -18.89
CA PRO A 16 -12.78 8.01 -19.87
C PRO A 16 -11.93 9.04 -20.64
N THR A 17 -12.24 9.33 -21.89
CA THR A 17 -11.61 10.43 -22.65
C THR A 17 -12.32 11.76 -22.31
N PRO A 18 -11.69 12.77 -21.68
CA PRO A 18 -12.27 14.11 -21.62
C PRO A 18 -11.35 15.17 -22.23
N ALA A 19 -11.99 16.22 -22.74
CA ALA A 19 -11.35 17.38 -23.36
C ALA A 19 -10.32 18.05 -22.42
N ALA A 20 -9.15 18.35 -22.98
CA ALA A 20 -7.95 18.75 -22.25
C ALA A 20 -7.99 20.20 -21.74
N PRO A 21 -7.76 20.45 -20.43
CA PRO A 21 -6.91 21.55 -20.00
C PRO A 21 -5.43 21.10 -20.05
N ALA A 22 -4.50 22.05 -20.06
CA ALA A 22 -3.07 21.79 -20.17
C ALA A 22 -2.55 20.95 -19.00
N ILE A 23 -2.45 19.64 -19.22
CA ILE A 23 -1.80 18.70 -18.30
C ILE A 23 -0.29 18.94 -18.43
N SER A 24 0.38 19.26 -17.32
CA SER A 24 1.85 19.29 -17.27
C SER A 24 2.43 18.03 -17.91
N GLY A 25 3.51 18.14 -18.68
CA GLY A 25 4.14 17.00 -19.37
C GLY A 25 4.45 15.83 -18.43
N ALA A 26 4.79 16.13 -17.18
CA ALA A 26 5.05 15.15 -16.12
C ALA A 26 3.88 14.20 -15.81
N CYS A 27 2.65 14.60 -16.15
CA CYS A 27 1.42 13.86 -15.81
C CYS A 27 0.74 13.28 -17.04
N LYS A 28 1.40 13.40 -18.19
CA LYS A 28 0.96 12.76 -19.41
C LYS A 28 1.36 11.30 -19.37
N GLU A 29 0.36 10.43 -19.40
CA GLU A 29 0.56 8.98 -19.51
C GLU A 29 0.11 8.46 -20.87
N THR A 30 0.96 7.66 -21.52
CA THR A 30 0.66 7.02 -22.81
C THR A 30 -0.45 5.98 -22.66
N LYS A 31 -0.40 5.20 -21.58
CA LYS A 31 -1.39 4.20 -21.20
C LYS A 31 -1.36 4.02 -19.69
N ALA A 32 -2.56 3.89 -19.09
CA ALA A 32 -2.66 3.56 -17.67
C ALA A 32 -2.07 2.17 -17.45
N LEU A 33 -1.18 2.04 -16.48
CA LEU A 33 -0.74 0.73 -16.01
C LEU A 33 -1.93 0.00 -15.37
N PRO A 34 -1.89 -1.33 -15.37
CA PRO A 34 -2.74 -2.10 -14.47
C PRO A 34 -2.21 -1.88 -13.04
N THR A 35 -2.61 -0.77 -12.43
CA THR A 35 -2.06 -0.26 -11.15
C THR A 35 -2.20 -1.26 -10.00
N GLU A 36 -3.18 -2.15 -10.06
CA GLU A 36 -3.47 -3.16 -9.04
C GLU A 36 -2.86 -4.55 -9.35
N ALA A 37 -2.25 -4.75 -10.52
CA ALA A 37 -1.69 -6.04 -10.91
C ALA A 37 -0.34 -6.36 -10.26
N HIS A 38 0.14 -5.46 -9.40
CA HIS A 38 1.45 -5.49 -8.78
C HIS A 38 1.41 -5.96 -7.30
N GLY A 39 0.26 -6.42 -6.81
CA GLY A 39 0.12 -6.95 -5.45
C GLY A 39 0.31 -5.87 -4.38
N PHE A 40 1.24 -6.07 -3.45
CA PHE A 40 1.62 -5.04 -2.47
C PHE A 40 2.48 -3.92 -3.07
N ALA A 41 3.05 -4.12 -4.26
CA ALA A 41 3.64 -3.04 -5.04
C ALA A 41 2.54 -2.30 -5.82
N THR A 42 2.86 -1.07 -6.19
CA THR A 42 1.89 -0.07 -6.66
C THR A 42 2.53 0.73 -7.76
N GLY A 43 1.82 0.93 -8.87
CA GLY A 43 2.30 1.77 -9.97
C GLY A 43 2.52 3.23 -9.54
N SER A 44 3.24 3.98 -10.37
CA SER A 44 3.45 5.42 -10.21
C SER A 44 2.32 6.27 -10.80
N ASP A 45 1.23 5.66 -11.23
CA ASP A 45 0.12 6.40 -11.81
C ASP A 45 -0.64 7.18 -10.74
N VAL A 46 -1.22 8.30 -11.16
CA VAL A 46 -2.10 9.14 -10.36
C VAL A 46 -3.36 9.37 -11.19
N PHE A 47 -4.48 9.64 -10.52
CA PHE A 47 -5.73 9.95 -11.23
C PHE A 47 -5.58 11.13 -12.19
N ASP A 48 -6.29 11.07 -13.31
CA ASP A 48 -6.46 12.21 -14.20
C ASP A 48 -7.27 13.32 -13.50
N LEU A 49 -7.08 14.57 -13.92
CA LEU A 49 -7.77 15.71 -13.32
C LEU A 49 -9.30 15.53 -13.36
N ASN A 50 -9.96 15.76 -12.23
CA ASN A 50 -11.40 15.60 -12.01
C ASN A 50 -11.91 14.15 -12.14
N THR A 51 -11.03 13.15 -12.00
CA THR A 51 -11.41 11.74 -11.91
C THR A 51 -11.20 11.22 -10.50
N TRP A 52 -12.01 10.22 -10.12
CA TRP A 52 -11.97 9.60 -8.80
C TRP A 52 -12.42 8.13 -8.87
N GLY A 53 -12.10 7.37 -7.84
CA GLY A 53 -12.47 5.96 -7.69
C GLY A 53 -12.60 5.55 -6.23
N THR A 54 -12.98 4.29 -6.01
CA THR A 54 -13.12 3.69 -4.68
C THR A 54 -12.56 2.29 -4.64
N SER A 55 -11.71 1.97 -3.67
CA SER A 55 -11.06 0.66 -3.51
C SER A 55 -11.42 0.04 -2.18
N LEU A 56 -11.52 -1.28 -2.18
CA LEU A 56 -11.72 -2.09 -0.99
C LEU A 56 -10.67 -3.19 -0.96
N ASP A 57 -9.66 -3.01 -0.11
CA ASP A 57 -8.59 -3.98 0.08
C ASP A 57 -8.88 -4.83 1.31
N ASN A 58 -8.74 -6.14 1.15
CA ASN A 58 -8.86 -7.09 2.25
C ASN A 58 -7.60 -7.96 2.30
N ILE A 59 -6.87 -7.85 3.41
CA ILE A 59 -5.62 -8.56 3.62
C ILE A 59 -5.84 -9.56 4.76
N TYR A 60 -5.59 -10.83 4.47
CA TYR A 60 -5.51 -11.88 5.48
C TYR A 60 -4.06 -12.34 5.64
N VAL A 61 -3.59 -12.36 6.88
CA VAL A 61 -2.31 -12.97 7.25
C VAL A 61 -2.60 -14.10 8.21
N GLY A 62 -2.02 -15.27 7.98
CA GLY A 62 -2.21 -16.45 8.83
C GLY A 62 -0.90 -17.19 9.06
N GLY A 63 -0.77 -17.78 10.25
CA GLY A 63 0.38 -18.59 10.64
C GLY A 63 1.42 -17.84 11.46
N GLY A 64 2.28 -18.60 12.14
CA GLY A 64 3.36 -18.05 12.94
C GLY A 64 4.23 -19.15 13.54
N ARG A 65 5.55 -18.95 13.57
CA ARG A 65 6.43 -19.84 14.34
C ARG A 65 6.18 -19.58 15.83
N GLY A 66 6.01 -20.64 16.61
CA GLY A 66 5.78 -20.53 18.05
C GLY A 66 4.31 -20.41 18.47
N GLY A 67 3.35 -20.67 17.57
CA GLY A 67 1.92 -20.67 17.91
C GLY A 67 1.00 -20.53 16.70
N ARG A 68 -0.15 -19.90 16.90
CA ARG A 68 -1.07 -19.48 15.83
C ARG A 68 -1.17 -17.96 15.83
N ALA A 69 -0.99 -17.34 14.68
CA ALA A 69 -1.28 -15.93 14.48
C ALA A 69 -2.25 -15.79 13.31
N TYR A 70 -3.14 -14.81 13.39
CA TYR A 70 -3.93 -14.38 12.27
C TYR A 70 -4.17 -12.88 12.35
N ALA A 71 -4.31 -12.24 11.21
CA ALA A 71 -4.78 -10.87 11.09
C ALA A 71 -5.66 -10.74 9.86
N TYR A 72 -6.74 -9.98 10.00
CA TYR A 72 -7.61 -9.57 8.91
C TYR A 72 -7.66 -8.06 8.90
N THR A 73 -7.30 -7.44 7.79
CA THR A 73 -7.33 -5.99 7.61
C THR A 73 -8.23 -5.66 6.45
N GLY A 74 -9.23 -4.80 6.68
CA GLY A 74 -10.00 -4.16 5.63
C GLY A 74 -9.60 -2.69 5.50
N LEU A 75 -9.39 -2.22 4.28
CA LEU A 75 -9.12 -0.83 3.97
C LEU A 75 -10.09 -0.37 2.88
N LEU A 76 -10.82 0.70 3.17
CA LEU A 76 -11.70 1.36 2.21
C LEU A 76 -11.10 2.73 1.89
N GLN A 77 -10.85 2.99 0.62
CA GLN A 77 -10.27 4.24 0.14
C GLN A 77 -11.13 4.85 -0.95
N VAL A 78 -11.21 6.17 -0.94
CA VAL A 78 -11.76 6.98 -2.02
C VAL A 78 -10.65 7.90 -2.45
N SER A 79 -10.18 7.82 -3.69
CA SER A 79 -9.13 8.71 -4.18
C SER A 79 -9.49 9.38 -5.50
N GLY A 80 -8.89 10.53 -5.75
CA GLY A 80 -9.08 11.29 -6.97
C GLY A 80 -8.14 12.47 -7.07
N SER A 81 -8.05 13.05 -8.26
CA SER A 81 -7.18 14.19 -8.53
C SER A 81 -7.98 15.47 -8.77
N PHE A 82 -7.77 16.46 -7.91
CA PHE A 82 -8.40 17.78 -8.01
C PHE A 82 -7.45 18.87 -8.50
N PHE A 83 -6.15 18.57 -8.53
CA PHE A 83 -5.12 19.40 -9.11
C PHE A 83 -4.30 18.55 -10.09
N PRO A 84 -3.69 19.15 -11.14
CA PRO A 84 -2.82 18.41 -12.03
C PRO A 84 -1.72 17.71 -11.23
N CYS A 85 -1.48 16.43 -11.52
CA CYS A 85 -0.40 15.64 -10.93
C CYS A 85 -0.55 15.25 -9.46
N LEU A 86 -1.62 15.68 -8.79
CA LEU A 86 -1.84 15.44 -7.37
C LEU A 86 -3.12 14.64 -7.16
N GLU A 87 -2.95 13.43 -6.62
CA GLU A 87 -4.03 12.58 -6.14
C GLU A 87 -4.15 12.71 -4.63
N VAL A 88 -5.40 12.78 -4.15
CA VAL A 88 -5.75 12.79 -2.74
C VAL A 88 -6.71 11.64 -2.48
N GLY A 89 -6.35 10.77 -1.53
CA GLY A 89 -7.07 9.55 -1.18
C GLY A 89 -7.31 9.41 0.32
N PRO A 90 -8.40 9.95 0.89
CA PRO A 90 -8.83 9.56 2.22
C PRO A 90 -9.15 8.05 2.29
N TYR A 91 -8.76 7.42 3.38
CA TYR A 91 -9.06 6.01 3.63
C TYR A 91 -9.38 5.72 5.10
N GLY A 92 -10.18 4.68 5.30
CA GLY A 92 -10.45 4.07 6.59
C GLY A 92 -9.87 2.66 6.66
N ILE A 93 -9.34 2.29 7.81
CA ILE A 93 -8.76 0.97 8.05
C ILE A 93 -9.34 0.34 9.32
N TYR A 94 -9.61 -0.96 9.22
CA TYR A 94 -9.96 -1.79 10.36
C TYR A 94 -9.14 -3.09 10.33
N THR A 95 -8.52 -3.43 11.45
CA THR A 95 -7.79 -4.69 11.60
C THR A 95 -8.34 -5.48 12.77
N LEU A 96 -8.55 -6.78 12.56
CA LEU A 96 -8.70 -7.79 13.59
C LEU A 96 -7.41 -8.59 13.65
N ALA A 97 -6.85 -8.80 14.84
CA ALA A 97 -5.66 -9.63 15.00
C ALA A 97 -5.79 -10.56 16.20
N GLY A 98 -5.27 -11.77 16.03
CA GLY A 98 -5.19 -12.78 17.08
C GLY A 98 -3.83 -13.47 17.09
N PHE A 99 -3.32 -13.76 18.28
CA PHE A 99 -2.09 -14.51 18.49
C PHE A 99 -2.24 -15.43 19.71
N LYS A 100 -1.95 -16.72 19.51
CA LYS A 100 -1.92 -17.73 20.56
C LYS A 100 -0.55 -18.43 20.54
N PRO A 101 0.36 -18.11 21.46
CA PRO A 101 1.63 -18.82 21.57
C PRO A 101 1.43 -20.27 22.04
N TYR A 102 2.37 -21.17 21.75
CA TYR A 102 2.35 -22.53 22.27
C TYR A 102 2.32 -22.53 23.81
N GLY A 103 1.37 -23.26 24.40
CA GLY A 103 1.20 -23.33 25.85
C GLY A 103 0.76 -22.02 26.51
N GLY A 104 0.43 -20.98 25.73
CA GLY A 104 0.01 -19.69 26.26
C GLY A 104 -1.46 -19.36 26.01
N VAL A 105 -1.87 -18.20 26.54
CA VAL A 105 -3.23 -17.68 26.44
C VAL A 105 -3.41 -16.97 25.11
N GLU A 106 -4.57 -17.17 24.48
CA GLU A 106 -4.95 -16.46 23.27
C GLU A 106 -5.07 -14.96 23.53
N ARG A 107 -4.50 -14.18 22.62
CA ARG A 107 -4.48 -12.73 22.65
C ARG A 107 -5.17 -12.21 21.41
N GLN A 108 -6.10 -11.29 21.58
CA GLN A 108 -6.85 -10.66 20.48
C GLN A 108 -6.84 -9.15 20.63
N GLY A 109 -6.98 -8.46 19.50
CA GLY A 109 -7.09 -7.02 19.47
C GLY A 109 -7.57 -6.50 18.12
N THR A 110 -7.93 -5.23 18.13
CA THR A 110 -8.46 -4.51 16.99
C THR A 110 -7.69 -3.21 16.78
N ILE A 111 -7.64 -2.79 15.52
CA ILE A 111 -7.15 -1.46 15.12
C ILE A 111 -8.30 -0.82 14.35
N LEU A 112 -8.66 0.40 14.71
CA LEU A 112 -9.56 1.23 13.92
C LEU A 112 -8.87 2.55 13.66
N GLY A 113 -8.77 2.94 12.40
CA GLY A 113 -8.07 4.16 12.02
C GLY A 113 -8.41 4.62 10.63
N GLY A 114 -7.62 5.56 10.15
CA GLY A 114 -7.72 6.09 8.81
C GLY A 114 -6.60 7.10 8.56
N GLY A 115 -6.54 7.57 7.33
CA GLY A 115 -5.54 8.51 6.90
C GLY A 115 -5.92 9.19 5.60
N ILE A 116 -4.96 9.94 5.08
CA ILE A 116 -5.04 10.57 3.77
C ILE A 116 -3.79 10.16 3.03
N GLU A 117 -3.93 9.57 1.86
CA GLU A 117 -2.85 9.36 0.91
C GLU A 117 -2.76 10.58 -0.02
N LEU A 118 -1.56 11.12 -0.16
CA LEU A 118 -1.26 12.20 -1.10
C LEU A 118 -0.22 11.67 -2.06
N LYS A 119 -0.51 11.63 -3.36
CA LYS A 119 0.47 11.23 -4.39
C LYS A 119 0.75 12.38 -5.32
N TYR A 120 2.01 12.67 -5.55
CA TYR A 120 2.46 13.68 -6.50
C TYR A 120 3.38 13.07 -7.54
N LYS A 121 2.96 13.17 -8.80
CA LYS A 121 3.70 12.62 -9.94
C LYS A 121 4.82 13.56 -10.36
N LEU A 122 6.05 13.04 -10.36
CA LEU A 122 7.27 13.76 -10.73
C LEU A 122 7.63 13.57 -12.19
N PHE A 123 7.57 12.33 -12.67
CA PHE A 123 7.94 11.94 -14.03
C PHE A 123 6.85 11.05 -14.63
N GLY A 124 6.55 11.26 -15.91
CA GLY A 124 5.53 10.52 -16.64
C GLY A 124 6.15 9.58 -17.65
N ARG A 125 5.58 8.38 -17.84
CA ARG A 125 6.16 7.40 -18.77
C ARG A 125 6.13 7.90 -20.21
N ALA A 126 5.17 8.75 -20.58
CA ALA A 126 5.06 9.24 -21.95
C ALA A 126 6.19 10.19 -22.33
N THR A 127 6.75 10.93 -21.37
CA THR A 127 7.83 11.90 -21.60
C THR A 127 9.20 11.29 -21.34
N ASP A 128 9.33 10.50 -20.28
CA ASP A 128 10.63 10.09 -19.74
C ASP A 128 10.92 8.58 -19.93
N GLY A 129 9.93 7.79 -20.35
CA GLY A 129 10.05 6.34 -20.54
C GLY A 129 9.99 5.52 -19.24
N PHE A 130 9.85 6.18 -18.09
CA PHE A 130 9.59 5.60 -16.78
C PHE A 130 8.72 6.58 -15.97
N GLY A 131 7.96 6.07 -15.01
CA GLY A 131 7.10 6.87 -14.15
C GLY A 131 7.68 6.95 -12.74
N VAL A 132 7.55 8.12 -12.11
CA VAL A 132 7.96 8.32 -10.72
C VAL A 132 6.93 9.17 -9.99
N THR A 133 6.52 8.68 -8.83
CA THR A 133 5.57 9.35 -7.95
C THR A 133 6.05 9.31 -6.52
N LEU A 134 5.94 10.46 -5.84
CA LEU A 134 6.12 10.55 -4.40
C LEU A 134 4.75 10.43 -3.73
N ALA A 135 4.65 9.58 -2.72
CA ALA A 135 3.44 9.49 -1.91
C ALA A 135 3.74 9.74 -0.43
N VAL A 136 2.86 10.48 0.22
CA VAL A 136 2.90 10.73 1.67
C VAL A 136 1.55 10.33 2.25
N SER A 137 1.55 9.57 3.34
CA SER A 137 0.30 9.05 3.93
C SER A 137 0.26 9.19 5.45
N PRO A 138 -0.07 10.38 5.97
CA PRO A 138 -0.37 10.55 7.38
C PRO A 138 -1.60 9.72 7.76
N ASN A 139 -1.52 9.06 8.91
CA ASN A 139 -2.59 8.23 9.44
C ASN A 139 -2.68 8.31 10.96
N ALA A 140 -3.85 8.01 11.49
CA ALA A 140 -4.07 7.88 12.91
C ALA A 140 -4.96 6.66 13.17
N GLY A 141 -4.76 6.03 14.32
CA GLY A 141 -5.51 4.84 14.67
C GLY A 141 -5.57 4.61 16.16
N ARG A 142 -6.55 3.82 16.57
CA ARG A 142 -6.74 3.35 17.95
C ARG A 142 -6.56 1.85 18.00
N TYR A 143 -5.69 1.41 18.90
CA TYR A 143 -5.46 0.01 19.23
C TYR A 143 -6.31 -0.33 20.43
N THR A 144 -7.07 -1.41 20.35
CA THR A 144 -7.84 -1.95 21.47
C THR A 144 -7.56 -3.44 21.61
N GLY A 145 -7.37 -3.91 22.83
CA GLY A 145 -7.13 -5.32 23.11
C GLY A 145 -6.04 -5.44 24.15
N SER A 146 -6.44 -5.57 25.42
CA SER A 146 -5.55 -5.65 26.59
C SER A 146 -4.51 -6.76 26.49
N SER A 147 -4.73 -7.72 25.61
CA SER A 147 -4.09 -9.01 25.60
C SER A 147 -3.00 -9.11 24.51
N ILE A 148 -3.20 -8.57 23.30
CA ILE A 148 -2.19 -8.55 22.21
C ILE A 148 -1.43 -7.23 22.14
N TYR A 149 -2.10 -6.13 22.49
CA TYR A 149 -1.57 -4.78 22.44
C TYR A 149 -1.45 -4.20 23.84
N GLY A 150 -1.35 -4.98 24.92
CA GLY A 150 -1.08 -4.43 26.27
C GLY A 150 -2.02 -3.34 26.81
N GLY A 151 -3.19 -3.08 26.19
CA GLY A 151 -4.12 -2.03 26.60
C GLY A 151 -4.86 -1.36 25.44
N ARG A 152 -5.28 -0.11 25.68
CA ARG A 152 -5.78 0.81 24.65
C ARG A 152 -4.71 1.84 24.38
N ASP A 153 -4.44 2.11 23.11
CA ASP A 153 -3.45 3.11 22.72
C ASP A 153 -3.87 3.85 21.44
N ALA A 154 -3.33 5.03 21.23
CA ALA A 154 -3.46 5.79 19.99
C ALA A 154 -2.12 5.81 19.25
N THR A 155 -2.18 5.70 17.93
CA THR A 155 -1.02 5.89 17.07
C THR A 155 -1.24 7.10 16.18
N PHE A 156 -0.14 7.80 15.90
CA PHE A 156 -0.01 8.63 14.72
C PHE A 156 1.09 8.02 13.85
N GLY A 157 0.80 7.80 12.58
CA GLY A 157 1.75 7.25 11.63
C GLY A 157 1.89 8.12 10.40
N ASN A 158 3.00 7.91 9.70
CA ASN A 158 3.21 8.50 8.39
C ASN A 158 3.99 7.52 7.51
N SER A 159 3.61 7.46 6.23
CA SER A 159 4.33 6.71 5.20
C SER A 159 4.91 7.69 4.20
N TYR A 160 6.18 7.52 3.85
CA TYR A 160 6.84 8.20 2.75
C TYR A 160 7.20 7.16 1.70
N ARG A 161 6.65 7.28 0.50
CA ARG A 161 6.84 6.33 -0.58
C ARG A 161 7.41 6.99 -1.83
N LEU A 162 8.32 6.28 -2.48
CA LEU A 162 8.76 6.54 -3.83
C LEU A 162 8.32 5.36 -4.69
N LEU A 163 7.45 5.64 -5.66
CA LEU A 163 6.87 4.66 -6.58
C LEU A 163 7.55 4.86 -7.93
N VAL A 164 8.20 3.82 -8.44
CA VAL A 164 8.87 3.85 -9.74
C VAL A 164 8.33 2.73 -10.58
N ASP A 165 7.96 3.04 -11.82
CA ASP A 165 7.51 2.02 -12.75
C ASP A 165 8.07 2.22 -14.15
N ARG A 166 8.03 1.14 -14.92
CA ARG A 166 8.45 1.17 -16.31
C ARG A 166 7.75 0.09 -17.12
N GLU A 167 7.40 0.45 -18.34
CA GLU A 167 7.09 -0.51 -19.38
C GLU A 167 8.40 -1.11 -19.93
N LEU A 168 8.61 -2.40 -19.63
CA LEU A 168 9.81 -3.13 -20.03
C LEU A 168 9.68 -3.68 -21.44
N VAL A 169 8.50 -4.21 -21.76
CA VAL A 169 8.12 -4.62 -23.12
C VAL A 169 6.80 -3.97 -23.45
N LYS A 170 6.79 -3.22 -24.56
CA LYS A 170 5.62 -2.47 -25.02
C LYS A 170 4.37 -3.34 -25.03
N ASP A 171 3.36 -2.88 -24.31
CA ASP A 171 2.03 -3.46 -24.15
C ASP A 171 1.99 -4.89 -23.58
N LYS A 172 3.09 -5.38 -23.00
CA LYS A 172 3.21 -6.78 -22.59
C LYS A 172 3.77 -7.00 -21.20
N LEU A 173 4.75 -6.22 -20.78
CA LEU A 173 5.46 -6.45 -19.52
C LEU A 173 5.79 -5.13 -18.84
N TRP A 174 5.39 -5.03 -17.58
CA TRP A 174 5.63 -3.87 -16.73
C TRP A 174 6.36 -4.28 -15.46
N GLY A 175 7.28 -3.42 -15.04
CA GLY A 175 8.05 -3.58 -13.82
C GLY A 175 7.85 -2.40 -12.89
N VAL A 176 7.81 -2.69 -11.59
CA VAL A 176 7.57 -1.70 -10.54
C VAL A 176 8.59 -1.89 -9.42
N LEU A 177 9.03 -0.77 -8.83
CA LEU A 177 9.89 -0.69 -7.65
C LEU A 177 9.34 0.39 -6.71
N ASN A 178 9.01 -0.01 -5.49
CA ASN A 178 8.50 0.86 -4.44
C ASN A 178 9.46 0.86 -3.26
N LEU A 179 9.81 2.05 -2.81
CA LEU A 179 10.54 2.27 -1.57
C LEU A 179 9.62 2.97 -0.58
N GLU A 180 9.54 2.47 0.64
CA GLU A 180 8.70 3.05 1.68
C GLU A 180 9.47 3.20 2.99
N LEU A 181 9.36 4.37 3.60
CA LEU A 181 9.64 4.57 5.02
C LEU A 181 8.32 4.82 5.75
N TYR A 182 7.86 3.81 6.48
CA TYR A 182 6.73 3.93 7.40
C TYR A 182 7.23 4.27 8.81
N GLN A 183 6.49 5.12 9.50
CA GLN A 183 6.77 5.55 10.86
C GLN A 183 5.49 5.51 11.67
N ALA A 184 5.56 5.07 12.92
CA ALA A 184 4.45 5.11 13.86
C ALA A 184 4.94 5.58 15.23
N ALA A 185 4.26 6.58 15.78
CA ALA A 185 4.43 7.10 17.12
C ALA A 185 3.21 6.73 17.97
N TYR A 186 3.46 6.11 19.12
CA TYR A 186 2.43 5.63 20.04
C TYR A 186 2.27 6.59 21.21
N ALA A 187 1.03 6.83 21.64
CA ALA A 187 0.74 7.75 22.74
C ALA A 187 1.21 7.18 24.09
N ASN A 188 1.07 5.88 24.33
CA ASN A 188 1.60 5.21 25.51
C ASN A 188 2.94 4.52 25.19
N THR A 189 3.97 4.78 25.98
CA THR A 189 5.31 4.18 25.80
C THR A 189 5.56 2.95 26.68
N LEU A 190 4.49 2.20 27.00
CA LEU A 190 4.61 0.94 27.74
C LEU A 190 5.57 -0.03 27.01
N PRO A 191 6.25 -0.95 27.72
CA PRO A 191 7.16 -1.91 27.11
C PRO A 191 6.40 -2.84 26.14
N GLY A 192 6.32 -2.42 24.87
CA GLY A 192 5.52 -3.04 23.82
C GLY A 192 5.07 -2.05 22.75
N PHE A 193 4.71 -0.83 23.17
CA PHE A 193 4.41 0.31 22.31
C PHE A 193 5.53 1.31 22.41
N ARG A 194 6.42 1.26 21.43
CA ARG A 194 7.44 2.28 21.25
C ARG A 194 7.29 2.78 19.84
N ASN A 195 7.75 4.00 19.61
CA ASN A 195 7.86 4.51 18.25
C ASN A 195 8.58 3.48 17.39
N THR A 196 8.10 3.31 16.18
CA THR A 196 8.64 2.35 15.22
C THR A 196 8.87 3.01 13.89
N SER A 197 9.86 2.48 13.18
CA SER A 197 10.08 2.80 11.79
C SER A 197 10.32 1.50 11.03
N GLN A 198 9.80 1.46 9.82
CA GLN A 198 9.87 0.31 8.95
C GLN A 198 10.24 0.78 7.56
N PHE A 199 11.28 0.19 6.99
CA PHE A 199 11.67 0.39 5.61
C PHE A 199 11.21 -0.80 4.77
N ASN A 200 10.49 -0.54 3.69
CA ASN A 200 10.02 -1.57 2.77
C ASN A 200 10.58 -1.32 1.38
N VAL A 201 11.05 -2.41 0.76
CA VAL A 201 11.38 -2.47 -0.65
C VAL A 201 10.42 -3.47 -1.28
N ARG A 202 9.58 -3.03 -2.20
CA ARG A 202 8.65 -3.90 -2.92
C ARG A 202 8.93 -3.79 -4.42
N THR A 203 8.86 -4.91 -5.11
CA THR A 203 9.00 -4.94 -6.57
C THR A 203 8.06 -5.98 -7.15
N ALA A 204 7.55 -5.70 -8.34
CA ALA A 204 6.68 -6.61 -9.05
C ALA A 204 6.98 -6.59 -10.54
N LEU A 205 6.75 -7.73 -11.18
CA LEU A 205 6.71 -7.88 -12.63
C LEU A 205 5.33 -8.40 -13.00
N THR A 206 4.69 -7.73 -13.94
CA THR A 206 3.34 -8.08 -14.39
C THR A 206 3.30 -8.12 -15.90
N ALA A 207 2.72 -9.18 -16.45
CA ALA A 207 2.49 -9.38 -17.86
C ALA A 207 1.00 -9.44 -18.21
N ALA A 208 0.64 -8.90 -19.38
CA ALA A 208 -0.69 -9.06 -19.95
C ALA A 208 -0.83 -10.48 -20.55
N ILE A 209 -1.81 -11.24 -20.08
CA ILE A 209 -2.19 -12.52 -20.67
C ILE A 209 -3.19 -12.30 -21.81
N ASN A 210 -4.13 -11.39 -21.58
CA ASN A 210 -5.08 -10.88 -22.57
C ASN A 210 -5.51 -9.45 -22.17
N ASP A 211 -6.46 -8.85 -22.89
CA ASP A 211 -6.90 -7.47 -22.68
C ASP A 211 -7.53 -7.20 -21.29
N SER A 212 -7.97 -8.26 -20.60
CA SER A 212 -8.67 -8.19 -19.31
C SER A 212 -7.92 -8.84 -18.15
N LEU A 213 -6.95 -9.72 -18.41
CA LEU A 213 -6.24 -10.50 -17.39
C LEU A 213 -4.73 -10.23 -17.43
N TYR A 214 -4.20 -9.90 -16.27
CA TYR A 214 -2.79 -9.66 -16.01
C TYR A 214 -2.32 -10.62 -14.93
N LEU A 215 -1.14 -11.21 -15.12
CA LEU A 215 -0.50 -12.10 -14.15
C LEU A 215 0.92 -11.63 -13.90
N GLY A 216 1.38 -11.80 -12.67
CA GLY A 216 2.68 -11.35 -12.26
C GLY A 216 3.23 -12.11 -11.07
N GLY A 217 4.37 -11.63 -10.62
CA GLY A 217 4.97 -12.03 -9.37
C GLY A 217 5.52 -10.80 -8.66
N GLU A 218 5.43 -10.81 -7.34
CA GLU A 218 5.97 -9.77 -6.50
C GLU A 218 6.94 -10.30 -5.47
N ALA A 219 7.83 -9.42 -5.04
CA ALA A 219 8.71 -9.62 -3.92
C ALA A 219 8.69 -8.38 -3.02
N SER A 220 8.64 -8.61 -1.71
CA SER A 220 8.63 -7.55 -0.71
C SER A 220 9.61 -7.90 0.40
N PHE A 221 10.49 -6.97 0.72
CA PHE A 221 11.41 -7.06 1.84
C PHE A 221 11.15 -5.90 2.79
N GLN A 222 11.02 -6.22 4.07
CA GLN A 222 10.65 -5.29 5.13
C GLN A 222 11.67 -5.40 6.24
N PHE A 223 12.11 -4.25 6.74
CA PHE A 223 13.04 -4.14 7.84
C PHE A 223 12.47 -3.14 8.85
N ALA A 224 12.33 -3.56 10.11
CA ALA A 224 11.74 -2.75 11.17
C ALA A 224 12.71 -2.51 12.31
N GLN A 225 12.72 -1.28 12.80
CA GLN A 225 13.46 -0.81 13.97
C GLN A 225 12.54 -0.14 14.98
N ALA A 226 12.98 -0.13 16.24
CA ALA A 226 12.41 0.77 17.24
C ALA A 226 12.92 2.20 16.96
N GLY A 227 12.20 3.19 17.47
CA GLY A 227 12.48 4.60 17.18
C GLY A 227 11.92 5.05 15.83
N LEU A 228 12.03 6.35 15.57
CA LEU A 228 11.65 6.97 14.30
C LEU A 228 12.90 7.08 13.41
N TRP A 229 12.74 7.20 12.10
CA TRP A 229 13.86 7.41 11.19
C TRP A 229 14.98 6.33 11.27
N LEU A 230 14.61 5.07 11.54
CA LEU A 230 15.56 3.95 11.57
C LEU A 230 16.70 4.14 12.59
N ASN A 231 16.43 4.88 13.68
CA ASN A 231 17.46 5.32 14.63
C ASN A 231 17.59 4.46 15.90
N GLY A 232 16.86 3.35 16.00
CA GLY A 232 16.86 2.51 17.19
C GLY A 232 17.21 1.04 16.92
N PRO A 233 17.11 0.18 17.94
CA PRO A 233 17.50 -1.22 17.82
C PRO A 233 16.63 -1.96 16.82
N PHE A 234 17.24 -2.95 16.16
CA PHE A 234 16.57 -3.89 15.28
C PHE A 234 15.36 -4.56 15.97
N ARG A 235 14.24 -4.70 15.25
CA ARG A 235 13.05 -5.41 15.74
C ARG A 235 12.74 -6.66 14.93
N ALA A 236 12.66 -6.53 13.62
CA ALA A 236 12.23 -7.64 12.76
C ALA A 236 12.61 -7.40 11.30
N THR A 237 12.71 -8.49 10.56
CA THR A 237 12.66 -8.50 9.09
C THR A 237 11.55 -9.41 8.63
N ALA A 238 10.93 -9.07 7.50
CA ALA A 238 9.99 -9.94 6.81
C ALA A 238 10.32 -9.93 5.31
N ALA A 239 10.16 -11.08 4.67
CA ALA A 239 10.25 -11.21 3.24
C ALA A 239 9.01 -11.94 2.74
N TYR A 240 8.51 -11.52 1.59
CA TYR A 240 7.41 -12.11 0.88
C TYR A 240 7.78 -12.26 -0.59
N ILE A 241 7.38 -13.38 -1.17
CA ILE A 241 7.40 -13.60 -2.62
C ILE A 241 6.13 -14.35 -2.97
N GLY A 242 5.42 -13.88 -3.98
CA GLY A 242 4.12 -14.45 -4.32
C GLY A 242 3.68 -14.11 -5.72
N PRO A 243 2.69 -14.84 -6.26
CA PRO A 243 2.05 -14.48 -7.50
C PRO A 243 1.21 -13.21 -7.30
N THR A 244 0.91 -12.52 -8.38
CA THR A 244 -0.08 -11.44 -8.40
C THR A 244 -0.99 -11.60 -9.62
N PHE A 245 -2.21 -11.12 -9.53
CA PHE A 245 -3.11 -11.05 -10.67
C PHE A 245 -3.98 -9.80 -10.61
N GLN A 246 -4.43 -9.38 -11.79
CA GLN A 246 -5.51 -8.41 -11.94
C GLN A 246 -6.44 -8.87 -13.05
N TRP A 247 -7.73 -8.86 -12.76
CA TRP A 247 -8.79 -9.15 -13.70
C TRP A 247 -9.75 -7.96 -13.80
N ASN A 248 -9.82 -7.37 -14.97
CA ASN A 248 -10.79 -6.34 -15.32
C ASN A 248 -12.12 -7.01 -15.64
N VAL A 249 -12.99 -7.15 -14.63
CA VAL A 249 -14.32 -7.79 -14.76
C VAL A 249 -15.24 -6.95 -15.65
N THR A 250 -15.17 -5.63 -15.50
CA THR A 250 -15.86 -4.67 -16.37
C THR A 250 -14.93 -3.49 -16.68
N GLU A 251 -15.38 -2.53 -17.47
CA GLU A 251 -14.62 -1.29 -17.71
C GLU A 251 -14.37 -0.46 -16.44
N LYS A 252 -15.16 -0.67 -15.39
CA LYS A 252 -15.13 0.11 -14.13
C LYS A 252 -14.87 -0.73 -12.88
N ALA A 253 -14.77 -2.05 -13.02
CA ALA A 253 -14.60 -2.96 -11.91
C ALA A 253 -13.41 -3.87 -12.17
N VAL A 254 -12.46 -3.80 -11.24
CA VAL A 254 -11.22 -4.56 -11.25
C VAL A 254 -11.20 -5.43 -10.00
N ILE A 255 -10.73 -6.67 -10.15
CA ILE A 255 -10.42 -7.56 -9.03
C ILE A 255 -8.94 -7.88 -9.14
N SER A 256 -8.22 -7.66 -8.06
CA SER A 256 -6.79 -7.92 -7.96
C SER A 256 -6.50 -8.79 -6.73
N GLY A 257 -5.34 -9.42 -6.72
CA GLY A 257 -4.92 -10.25 -5.60
C GLY A 257 -3.49 -10.72 -5.70
N THR A 258 -3.00 -11.24 -4.56
CA THR A 258 -1.69 -11.89 -4.39
C THR A 258 -1.83 -13.12 -3.52
#